data_AF-A0A6S7JI81-F1
#
_entry.id   AF-A0A6S7JI81-F1
#
_cell.length_a   1.000
_cell.length_b   1.000
_cell.length_c   1.000
_cell.angle_alpha   90.00
_cell.angle_beta   90.00
_cell.angle_gamma   90.00
#
_symmetry.space_group_name_H-M   'P 1'
#
loop_
_entity.id
_entity.type
_entity.pdbx_description
1 polymer ?
#
loop_
_entity_poly.entity_id
_entity_poly.type
_entity_poly.pdbx_seq_one_letter_code
_entity_poly.pdbx_strand_id
1 'polypeptide(L)'
;MGVSDGSQKRWRRKPASTSKKSERSVMCIEVGDNKKVEIVKGDITKETTDVIAHLTNPSLIMGSGVATALARAGGQEIERECKKETNSSRRRVATTVLTSAGQLDVKYIAHMVASNAPNSSEIEKCISDCLKVVSEEECESISFPAVGTGSLKHDSEKAATTIFKSVIRFLESSSGPLKMIRIVLKDDDLVTAFQASAKKLNEEGQPGMLKRLVNLFWKSDSTTITVKDKPSAITKNLFLEIYAKDNATINLAREEILKIIESQKKKERLEDDNIGKLSKHQITEIEHLCEMNDIKVTIEKDLNRIVVVGHSEDISKTFTEIFQILKRIGEAEKEKEKAALHADLAEIVSQGVQWFYVNPSNGDHEEYDKRTNATIEKAYSKKEKSVIFLLEDTKCEIVFAMMQETNLDTKDTLKVIRKDLKAEASVRVPEYWEFQPQDTNGKELAVHLVRLYPNDPNHKDEYKNISDHFQQTAFQQILHIHRIQNPSLFKQYLMKKQSLDEKSGSNEKFLFHGTRGDKLSEINKHGLNRSYAGNTNGNVLQTIFTSHAEMKSHITIYHLDNYVTNTSLPWEPRCHESGRRVVLL
;
A
#
# COMPACT_ATOMS: atom_id res chain seq x y z
N MET A 1 -21.30 5.62 -53.26
CA MET A 1 -22.05 4.39 -52.92
C MET A 1 -21.16 3.21 -53.31
N GLY A 2 -20.73 2.28 -52.47
CA GLY A 2 -20.89 2.08 -51.04
C GLY A 2 -19.67 1.29 -50.53
N VAL A 3 -19.35 1.48 -49.26
CA VAL A 3 -18.26 0.83 -48.53
C VAL A 3 -18.66 -0.62 -48.25
N SER A 4 -17.82 -1.59 -48.61
CA SER A 4 -18.06 -3.01 -48.37
C SER A 4 -17.79 -3.36 -46.91
N ASP A 5 -18.88 -3.63 -46.18
CA ASP A 5 -18.95 -4.28 -44.87
C ASP A 5 -18.40 -5.72 -44.96
N GLY A 6 -17.24 -5.95 -44.34
CA GLY A 6 -16.60 -7.25 -44.24
C GLY A 6 -17.01 -7.95 -42.95
N SER A 7 -18.26 -8.40 -42.87
CA SER A 7 -18.73 -9.26 -41.79
C SER A 7 -18.02 -10.63 -41.85
N GLN A 8 -17.16 -10.90 -40.87
CA GLN A 8 -16.54 -12.22 -40.67
C GLN A 8 -17.64 -13.24 -40.35
N LYS A 9 -17.71 -14.29 -41.18
CA LYS A 9 -18.68 -15.38 -41.05
C LYS A 9 -18.47 -16.15 -39.75
N ARG A 10 -19.52 -16.15 -38.93
CA ARG A 10 -19.65 -16.74 -37.59
C ARG A 10 -19.68 -18.28 -37.66
N TRP A 11 -18.61 -18.94 -37.21
CA TRP A 11 -18.52 -20.41 -37.13
C TRP A 11 -19.21 -20.92 -35.85
N ARG A 12 -20.48 -21.33 -35.94
CA ARG A 12 -21.18 -21.95 -34.81
C ARG A 12 -20.97 -23.48 -34.80
N ARG A 13 -20.08 -23.98 -33.93
CA ARG A 13 -20.14 -25.37 -33.43
C ARG A 13 -20.96 -25.40 -32.14
N LYS A 14 -21.95 -26.30 -32.06
CA LYS A 14 -22.66 -26.59 -30.80
C LYS A 14 -21.76 -27.46 -29.91
N PRO A 15 -21.63 -27.17 -28.60
CA PRO A 15 -20.82 -27.98 -27.69
C PRO A 15 -21.48 -29.35 -27.47
N ALA A 16 -20.66 -30.39 -27.40
CA ALA A 16 -21.09 -31.74 -27.04
C ALA A 16 -21.34 -31.81 -25.53
N SER A 17 -22.57 -32.14 -25.13
CA SER A 17 -22.89 -32.40 -23.73
C SER A 17 -22.44 -33.81 -23.33
N THR A 18 -21.28 -33.91 -22.67
CA THR A 18 -20.93 -35.13 -21.93
C THR A 18 -20.41 -34.73 -20.55
N SER A 19 -21.19 -35.06 -19.51
CA SER A 19 -20.77 -34.90 -18.12
C SER A 19 -19.63 -35.87 -17.81
N LYS A 20 -18.42 -35.35 -17.70
CA LYS A 20 -17.27 -36.04 -17.11
C LYS A 20 -16.91 -35.35 -15.79
N LYS A 21 -16.55 -36.17 -14.80
CA LYS A 21 -16.29 -35.78 -13.40
C LYS A 21 -15.43 -34.52 -13.33
N SER A 22 -16.03 -33.44 -12.82
CA SER A 22 -15.35 -32.16 -12.56
C SER A 22 -14.22 -32.36 -11.56
N GLU A 23 -13.01 -31.95 -11.94
CA GLU A 23 -11.97 -31.59 -10.98
C GLU A 23 -12.56 -30.57 -10.00
N ARG A 24 -12.47 -30.86 -8.70
CA ARG A 24 -13.10 -30.01 -7.67
C ARG A 24 -12.43 -28.64 -7.66
N SER A 25 -13.22 -27.58 -7.83
CA SER A 25 -12.80 -26.22 -7.56
C SER A 25 -12.20 -26.12 -6.15
N VAL A 26 -10.99 -25.58 -6.04
CA VAL A 26 -10.32 -25.36 -4.76
C VAL A 26 -10.85 -24.12 -4.04
N MET A 27 -11.50 -23.20 -4.76
CA MET A 27 -12.24 -22.07 -4.20
C MET A 27 -13.30 -21.59 -5.20
N CYS A 28 -14.43 -21.10 -4.70
CA CYS A 28 -15.48 -20.47 -5.51
C CYS A 28 -15.94 -19.18 -4.82
N ILE A 29 -16.04 -18.11 -5.58
CA ILE A 29 -16.49 -16.79 -5.15
C ILE A 29 -17.77 -16.47 -5.93
N GLU A 30 -18.89 -16.23 -5.25
CA GLU A 30 -20.14 -15.79 -5.89
C GLU A 30 -20.11 -14.26 -6.08
N VAL A 31 -20.49 -13.79 -7.26
CA VAL A 31 -20.50 -12.35 -7.60
C VAL A 31 -21.91 -11.98 -8.08
N GLY A 32 -22.73 -11.48 -7.16
CA GLY A 32 -24.15 -11.21 -7.45
C GLY A 32 -24.96 -12.48 -7.74
N ASP A 33 -26.04 -12.35 -8.51
CA ASP A 33 -26.92 -13.48 -8.82
C ASP A 33 -26.39 -14.31 -10.00
N ASN A 34 -26.13 -15.60 -9.76
CA ASN A 34 -25.79 -16.61 -10.77
C ASN A 34 -24.47 -16.36 -11.55
N LYS A 35 -23.53 -15.61 -10.97
CA LYS A 35 -22.16 -15.50 -11.51
C LYS A 35 -21.14 -15.95 -10.47
N LYS A 36 -20.06 -16.55 -10.94
CA LYS A 36 -19.01 -17.12 -10.08
C LYS A 36 -17.62 -17.00 -10.66
N VAL A 37 -16.66 -16.85 -9.75
CA VAL A 37 -15.23 -16.95 -10.01
C VAL A 37 -14.70 -18.20 -9.31
N GLU A 38 -14.14 -19.13 -10.07
CA GLU A 38 -13.59 -20.39 -9.55
C GLU A 38 -12.06 -20.36 -9.61
N ILE A 39 -11.41 -20.86 -8.56
CA ILE A 39 -9.99 -21.22 -8.59
C ILE A 39 -9.91 -22.73 -8.71
N VAL A 40 -9.15 -23.22 -9.69
CA VAL A 40 -8.96 -24.65 -9.96
C VAL A 40 -7.47 -24.94 -10.08
N LYS A 41 -7.01 -26.03 -9.45
CA LYS A 41 -5.69 -26.59 -9.70
C LYS A 41 -5.79 -27.52 -10.91
N GLY A 42 -5.06 -27.25 -11.99
CA GLY A 42 -5.17 -28.04 -13.21
C GLY A 42 -4.31 -27.57 -14.38
N ASP A 43 -4.43 -28.29 -15.49
CA ASP A 43 -3.82 -27.94 -16.78
C ASP A 43 -4.85 -27.21 -17.64
N ILE A 44 -4.56 -25.95 -17.99
CA ILE A 44 -5.47 -25.11 -18.78
C ILE A 44 -5.82 -25.71 -20.15
N THR A 45 -4.99 -26.60 -20.69
CA THR A 45 -5.27 -27.29 -21.96
C THR A 45 -6.33 -28.40 -21.84
N LYS A 46 -6.78 -28.71 -20.62
CA LYS A 46 -7.82 -29.71 -20.31
C LYS A 46 -9.15 -29.08 -19.91
N GLU A 47 -9.23 -27.75 -19.94
CA GLU A 47 -10.45 -27.02 -19.62
C GLU A 47 -11.55 -27.23 -20.66
N THR A 48 -12.79 -27.12 -20.18
CA THR A 48 -14.03 -27.35 -20.94
C THR A 48 -14.98 -26.16 -20.88
N THR A 49 -14.44 -24.98 -20.55
CA THR A 49 -15.18 -23.70 -20.62
C THR A 49 -15.41 -23.30 -22.08
N ASP A 50 -16.26 -22.30 -22.32
CA ASP A 50 -16.50 -21.86 -23.70
C ASP A 50 -15.24 -21.27 -24.34
N VAL A 51 -14.42 -20.58 -23.55
CA VAL A 51 -13.22 -19.88 -24.04
C VAL A 51 -12.04 -20.10 -23.11
N ILE A 52 -10.85 -20.34 -23.68
CA ILE A 52 -9.58 -20.25 -22.95
C ILE A 52 -8.87 -18.96 -23.34
N ALA A 53 -8.54 -18.13 -22.36
CA ALA A 53 -7.76 -16.92 -22.57
C ALA A 53 -6.28 -17.14 -22.29
N HIS A 54 -5.40 -16.48 -23.02
CA HIS A 54 -4.00 -16.35 -22.63
C HIS A 54 -3.43 -15.00 -23.08
N LEU A 55 -2.39 -14.56 -22.37
CA LEU A 55 -1.64 -13.36 -22.74
C LEU A 55 -0.64 -13.68 -23.86
N THR A 56 -0.51 -12.77 -24.80
CA THR A 56 0.40 -12.89 -25.94
C THR A 56 1.00 -11.55 -26.35
N ASN A 57 1.97 -11.58 -27.26
CA ASN A 57 2.61 -10.39 -27.82
C ASN A 57 1.89 -9.92 -29.10
N PRO A 58 2.24 -8.73 -29.65
CA PRO A 58 1.58 -8.19 -30.83
C PRO A 58 1.75 -9.04 -32.10
N SER A 59 2.74 -9.94 -32.14
CA SER A 59 2.98 -10.84 -33.27
C SER A 59 2.17 -12.15 -33.22
N LEU A 60 1.40 -12.40 -32.14
CA LEU A 60 0.66 -13.65 -31.89
C LEU A 60 1.52 -14.92 -32.01
N ILE A 61 2.81 -14.82 -31.68
CA ILE A 61 3.71 -15.98 -31.76
C ILE A 61 3.44 -16.90 -30.57
N MET A 62 3.02 -18.14 -30.85
CA MET A 62 2.72 -19.18 -29.85
C MET A 62 3.99 -19.89 -29.31
N GLY A 63 5.04 -19.12 -29.03
CA GLY A 63 6.40 -19.62 -28.85
C GLY A 63 6.85 -19.93 -27.42
N SER A 64 6.08 -19.56 -26.39
CA SER A 64 6.44 -19.85 -25.01
C SER A 64 5.23 -20.06 -24.08
N GLY A 65 5.50 -20.68 -22.92
CA GLY A 65 4.56 -20.80 -21.81
C GLY A 65 3.21 -21.43 -22.19
N VAL A 66 2.13 -20.80 -21.74
CA VAL A 66 0.74 -21.23 -22.01
C VAL A 66 0.44 -21.22 -23.51
N ALA A 67 0.99 -20.27 -24.27
CA ALA A 67 0.77 -20.18 -25.71
C ALA A 67 1.30 -21.45 -26.42
N THR A 68 2.49 -21.92 -26.06
CA THR A 68 3.03 -23.20 -26.59
C THR A 68 2.20 -24.40 -26.16
N ALA A 69 1.71 -24.43 -24.92
CA ALA A 69 0.85 -25.52 -24.44
C ALA A 69 -0.46 -25.59 -25.26
N LEU A 70 -1.10 -24.44 -25.52
CA LEU A 70 -2.30 -24.35 -26.32
C LEU A 70 -2.07 -24.71 -27.78
N ALA A 71 -0.98 -24.24 -28.40
CA ALA A 71 -0.64 -24.61 -29.79
C ALA A 71 -0.38 -26.12 -29.95
N ARG A 72 0.29 -26.74 -28.98
CA ARG A 72 0.52 -28.20 -28.97
C ARG A 72 -0.77 -28.98 -28.80
N ALA A 73 -1.64 -28.55 -27.90
CA ALA A 73 -2.88 -29.26 -27.58
C ALA A 73 -3.98 -29.04 -28.63
N GLY A 74 -4.11 -27.83 -29.18
CA GLY A 74 -5.11 -27.49 -30.20
C GLY A 74 -4.66 -27.78 -31.63
N GLY A 75 -3.37 -28.03 -31.86
CA GLY A 75 -2.80 -28.32 -33.18
C GLY A 75 -2.56 -27.07 -34.03
N GLN A 76 -2.10 -27.29 -35.27
CA GLN A 76 -1.62 -26.22 -36.16
C GLN A 76 -2.69 -25.18 -36.57
N GLU A 77 -3.98 -25.45 -36.37
CA GLU A 77 -5.05 -24.55 -36.81
C GLU A 77 -5.00 -23.20 -36.08
N ILE A 78 -4.77 -23.22 -34.76
CA ILE A 78 -4.62 -22.00 -33.94
C ILE A 78 -3.51 -21.12 -34.50
N GLU A 79 -2.33 -21.69 -34.80
CA GLU A 79 -1.20 -20.93 -35.34
C GLU A 79 -1.47 -20.39 -36.75
N ARG A 80 -2.21 -21.12 -37.59
CA ARG A 80 -2.58 -20.64 -38.93
C ARG A 80 -3.53 -19.45 -38.86
N GLU A 81 -4.51 -19.49 -37.97
CA GLU A 81 -5.43 -18.37 -37.75
C GLU A 81 -4.70 -17.16 -37.16
N CYS A 82 -3.85 -17.37 -36.14
CA CYS A 82 -2.98 -16.31 -35.61
C CYS A 82 -2.13 -15.64 -36.70
N LYS A 83 -1.54 -16.42 -37.61
CA LYS A 83 -0.75 -15.88 -38.73
C LYS A 83 -1.59 -15.05 -39.71
N LYS A 84 -2.83 -15.44 -39.99
CA LYS A 84 -3.74 -14.64 -40.83
C LYS A 84 -4.03 -13.30 -40.18
N GLU A 85 -4.27 -13.29 -38.88
CA GLU A 85 -4.53 -12.08 -38.10
C GLU A 85 -3.28 -11.18 -37.94
N THR A 86 -2.06 -11.70 -38.09
CA THR A 86 -0.80 -10.92 -38.09
C THR A 86 -0.55 -10.16 -39.39
N ASN A 87 -1.18 -10.56 -40.49
CA ASN A 87 -1.06 -9.87 -41.78
C ASN A 87 -2.02 -8.67 -41.93
N SER A 88 -2.96 -8.51 -40.99
CA SER A 88 -3.84 -7.35 -40.88
C SER A 88 -3.13 -6.26 -40.05
N SER A 89 -2.89 -5.09 -40.64
CA SER A 89 -2.09 -3.92 -40.17
C SER A 89 -2.05 -3.61 -38.65
N ARG A 90 -0.91 -3.03 -38.19
CA ARG A 90 -0.55 -2.53 -36.81
C ARG A 90 -1.64 -2.71 -35.74
N ARG A 91 -1.65 -3.88 -35.08
CA ARG A 91 -2.56 -4.13 -33.95
C ARG A 91 -2.18 -3.32 -32.72
N ARG A 92 -3.22 -2.78 -32.07
CA ARG A 92 -3.08 -2.00 -30.83
C ARG A 92 -2.90 -2.95 -29.66
N VAL A 93 -2.05 -2.57 -28.72
CA VAL A 93 -1.93 -3.22 -27.41
C VAL A 93 -3.27 -3.11 -26.66
N ALA A 94 -3.55 -4.08 -25.77
CA ALA A 94 -4.80 -4.24 -25.04
C ALA A 94 -6.02 -4.48 -25.95
N THR A 95 -5.84 -5.35 -26.95
CA THR A 95 -6.92 -5.87 -27.79
C THR A 95 -6.95 -7.39 -27.72
N THR A 96 -8.12 -7.99 -27.93
CA THR A 96 -8.34 -9.43 -27.90
C THR A 96 -8.66 -9.95 -29.29
N VAL A 97 -7.92 -10.97 -29.72
CA VAL A 97 -8.18 -11.70 -30.97
C VAL A 97 -8.74 -13.06 -30.63
N LEU A 98 -9.85 -13.44 -31.26
CA LEU A 98 -10.42 -14.79 -31.12
C LEU A 98 -9.98 -15.67 -32.29
N THR A 99 -9.60 -16.90 -31.99
CA THR A 99 -9.38 -17.97 -32.97
C THR A 99 -10.20 -19.20 -32.61
N SER A 100 -10.34 -20.14 -33.55
CA SER A 100 -10.86 -21.48 -33.25
C SER A 100 -9.92 -22.22 -32.30
N ALA A 101 -10.46 -23.13 -31.50
CA ALA A 101 -9.67 -23.89 -30.51
C ALA A 101 -8.96 -25.13 -31.08
N GLY A 102 -9.07 -25.36 -32.39
CA GLY A 102 -8.52 -26.55 -33.05
C GLY A 102 -9.07 -27.85 -32.45
N GLN A 103 -8.19 -28.62 -31.78
CA GLN A 103 -8.50 -29.90 -31.13
C GLN A 103 -8.88 -29.79 -29.65
N LEU A 104 -8.83 -28.60 -29.05
CA LEU A 104 -9.24 -28.39 -27.66
C LEU A 104 -10.77 -28.47 -27.53
N ASP A 105 -11.25 -28.91 -26.35
CA ASP A 105 -12.67 -29.05 -26.04
C ASP A 105 -13.31 -27.74 -25.55
N VAL A 106 -13.01 -26.65 -26.27
CA VAL A 106 -13.55 -25.30 -26.03
C VAL A 106 -13.96 -24.67 -27.36
N LYS A 107 -14.77 -23.60 -27.34
CA LYS A 107 -15.25 -22.96 -28.59
C LYS A 107 -14.16 -22.09 -29.21
N TYR A 108 -13.50 -21.26 -28.39
CA TYR A 108 -12.53 -20.26 -28.87
C TYR A 108 -11.29 -20.17 -27.99
N ILE A 109 -10.21 -19.65 -28.58
CA ILE A 109 -9.04 -19.16 -27.84
C ILE A 109 -9.03 -17.63 -27.91
N ALA A 110 -8.98 -16.97 -26.75
CA ALA A 110 -8.85 -15.53 -26.63
C ALA A 110 -7.38 -15.13 -26.43
N HIS A 111 -6.81 -14.53 -27.47
CA HIS A 111 -5.44 -14.03 -27.48
C HIS A 111 -5.42 -12.58 -27.01
N MET A 112 -5.09 -12.38 -25.74
CA MET A 112 -4.97 -11.04 -25.14
C MET A 112 -3.64 -10.42 -25.56
N VAL A 113 -3.70 -9.43 -26.44
CA VAL A 113 -2.50 -8.80 -27.03
C VAL A 113 -1.95 -7.73 -26.09
N ALA A 114 -0.82 -8.05 -25.47
CA ALA A 114 -0.05 -7.13 -24.65
C ALA A 114 1.25 -6.72 -25.37
N SER A 115 1.88 -5.65 -24.89
CA SER A 115 3.26 -5.29 -25.18
C SER A 115 4.22 -6.37 -24.68
N ASN A 116 5.49 -6.33 -25.10
CA ASN A 116 6.46 -7.36 -24.71
C ASN A 116 6.82 -7.32 -23.21
N ALA A 117 6.54 -6.21 -22.52
CA ALA A 117 6.80 -6.03 -21.10
C ALA A 117 5.63 -5.26 -20.45
N PRO A 118 4.44 -5.88 -20.39
CA PRO A 118 3.23 -5.19 -19.97
C PRO A 118 3.26 -4.97 -18.46
N ASN A 119 2.95 -3.75 -18.03
CA ASN A 119 2.76 -3.47 -16.61
C ASN A 119 1.36 -3.95 -16.13
N SER A 120 1.10 -3.90 -14.82
CA SER A 120 -0.17 -4.35 -14.24
C SER A 120 -1.41 -3.64 -14.82
N SER A 121 -1.31 -2.35 -15.14
CA SER A 121 -2.42 -1.58 -15.71
C SER A 121 -2.74 -2.02 -17.15
N GLU A 122 -1.71 -2.40 -17.91
CA GLU A 122 -1.91 -2.94 -19.26
C GLU A 122 -2.56 -4.32 -19.23
N ILE A 123 -2.15 -5.18 -18.29
CA ILE A 123 -2.76 -6.50 -18.08
C ILE A 123 -4.24 -6.36 -17.70
N GLU A 124 -4.59 -5.42 -16.81
CA GLU A 124 -5.98 -5.12 -16.44
C GLU A 124 -6.82 -4.71 -17.66
N LYS A 125 -6.27 -3.86 -18.53
CA LYS A 125 -6.94 -3.48 -19.80
C LYS A 125 -7.13 -4.67 -20.73
N CYS A 126 -6.12 -5.54 -20.85
CA CYS A 126 -6.20 -6.77 -21.64
C CYS A 126 -7.30 -7.71 -21.12
N ILE A 127 -7.39 -7.91 -19.81
CA ILE A 127 -8.42 -8.75 -19.19
C ILE A 127 -9.81 -8.13 -19.44
N SER A 128 -9.94 -6.81 -19.25
CA SER A 128 -11.22 -6.10 -19.45
C SER A 128 -11.72 -6.21 -20.89
N ASP A 129 -10.84 -5.99 -21.87
CA ASP A 129 -11.16 -6.14 -23.29
C ASP A 129 -11.53 -7.60 -23.65
N CYS A 130 -10.79 -8.56 -23.10
CA CYS A 130 -11.05 -9.99 -23.32
C CYS A 130 -12.44 -10.41 -22.82
N LEU A 131 -12.78 -10.03 -21.59
CA LEU A 131 -14.09 -10.34 -21.00
C LEU A 131 -15.23 -9.70 -21.80
N LYS A 132 -15.01 -8.47 -22.32
CA LYS A 132 -15.97 -7.80 -23.19
C LYS A 132 -16.18 -8.57 -24.51
N VAL A 133 -15.10 -8.89 -25.22
CA VAL A 133 -15.15 -9.62 -26.50
C VAL A 133 -15.80 -11.01 -26.32
N VAL A 134 -15.48 -11.72 -25.24
CA VAL A 134 -16.08 -13.03 -24.94
C VAL A 134 -17.57 -12.91 -24.62
N SER A 135 -17.97 -11.85 -23.91
CA SER A 135 -19.37 -11.56 -23.64
C SER A 135 -20.15 -11.20 -24.90
N GLU A 136 -19.54 -10.47 -25.84
CA GLU A 136 -20.12 -10.11 -27.15
C GLU A 136 -20.35 -11.36 -28.04
N GLU A 137 -19.53 -12.41 -27.89
CA GLU A 137 -19.69 -13.71 -28.57
C GLU A 137 -20.70 -14.66 -27.92
N GLU A 138 -21.50 -14.18 -26.96
CA GLU A 138 -22.53 -14.97 -26.26
C GLU A 138 -21.98 -16.18 -25.50
N CYS A 139 -20.73 -16.13 -25.03
CA CYS A 139 -20.12 -17.19 -24.23
C CYS A 139 -20.49 -17.05 -22.75
N GLU A 140 -20.74 -18.18 -22.08
CA GLU A 140 -21.15 -18.21 -20.66
C GLU A 140 -20.00 -18.50 -19.70
N SER A 141 -18.87 -19.01 -20.21
CA SER A 141 -17.72 -19.35 -19.37
C SER A 141 -16.36 -19.12 -20.01
N ILE A 142 -15.36 -18.75 -19.21
CA ILE A 142 -13.98 -18.52 -19.65
C ILE A 142 -12.96 -19.01 -18.62
N SER A 143 -11.85 -19.60 -19.09
CA SER A 143 -10.72 -19.99 -18.24
C SER A 143 -9.48 -19.11 -18.49
N PHE A 144 -8.86 -18.61 -17.42
CA PHE A 144 -7.62 -17.85 -17.40
C PHE A 144 -6.49 -18.64 -16.72
N PRO A 145 -5.23 -18.53 -17.18
CA PRO A 145 -4.07 -18.92 -16.39
C PRO A 145 -3.74 -17.85 -15.34
N ALA A 146 -2.66 -18.03 -14.59
CA ALA A 146 -2.05 -16.97 -13.79
C ALA A 146 -1.42 -15.86 -14.68
N VAL A 147 -2.25 -15.03 -15.31
CA VAL A 147 -1.83 -13.96 -16.24
C VAL A 147 -0.86 -12.99 -15.55
N GLY A 148 0.25 -12.67 -16.22
CA GLY A 148 1.30 -11.79 -15.68
C GLY A 148 2.39 -12.53 -14.89
N THR A 149 2.21 -13.80 -14.56
CA THR A 149 3.23 -14.63 -13.91
C THR A 149 4.15 -15.32 -14.94
N GLY A 150 5.02 -16.24 -14.50
CA GLY A 150 5.89 -17.02 -15.38
C GLY A 150 6.95 -16.16 -16.08
N SER A 151 6.93 -16.11 -17.42
CA SER A 151 7.93 -15.37 -18.22
C SER A 151 7.94 -13.87 -17.97
N LEU A 152 6.82 -13.30 -17.48
CA LEU A 152 6.70 -11.88 -17.13
C LEU A 152 7.19 -11.57 -15.71
N LYS A 153 7.44 -12.60 -14.88
CA LYS A 153 8.01 -12.50 -13.53
C LYS A 153 7.32 -11.48 -12.61
N HIS A 154 6.03 -11.16 -12.83
CA HIS A 154 5.29 -10.41 -11.82
C HIS A 154 5.07 -11.28 -10.58
N ASP A 155 5.06 -10.62 -9.43
CA ASP A 155 4.69 -11.21 -8.16
C ASP A 155 3.30 -11.88 -8.23
N SER A 156 3.19 -13.08 -7.65
CA SER A 156 1.98 -13.91 -7.72
C SER A 156 0.80 -13.30 -6.97
N GLU A 157 1.02 -12.64 -5.83
CA GLU A 157 -0.05 -11.95 -5.07
C GLU A 157 -0.54 -10.73 -5.87
N LYS A 158 0.38 -9.99 -6.48
CA LYS A 158 0.04 -8.84 -7.34
C LYS A 158 -0.74 -9.28 -8.58
N ALA A 159 -0.31 -10.34 -9.25
CA ALA A 159 -0.99 -10.90 -10.41
C ALA A 159 -2.41 -11.39 -10.05
N ALA A 160 -2.54 -12.12 -8.94
CA ALA A 160 -3.83 -12.58 -8.43
C ALA A 160 -4.76 -11.40 -8.12
N THR A 161 -4.26 -10.38 -7.42
CA THR A 161 -5.02 -9.17 -7.09
C THR A 161 -5.50 -8.44 -8.35
N THR A 162 -4.64 -8.28 -9.36
CA THR A 162 -5.02 -7.67 -10.64
C THR A 162 -6.12 -8.47 -11.34
N ILE A 163 -5.99 -9.80 -11.41
CA ILE A 163 -6.99 -10.66 -12.05
C ILE A 163 -8.33 -10.57 -11.33
N PHE A 164 -8.36 -10.77 -10.01
CA PHE A 164 -9.60 -10.73 -9.23
C PHE A 164 -10.30 -9.37 -9.33
N LYS A 165 -9.57 -8.26 -9.16
CA LYS A 165 -10.16 -6.91 -9.29
C LYS A 165 -10.78 -6.68 -10.66
N SER A 166 -10.08 -7.07 -11.74
CA SER A 166 -10.57 -6.89 -13.11
C SER A 166 -11.81 -7.74 -13.39
N VAL A 167 -11.77 -9.01 -12.99
CA VAL A 167 -12.83 -10.00 -13.21
C VAL A 167 -14.09 -9.67 -12.41
N ILE A 168 -13.94 -9.35 -11.12
CA ILE A 168 -15.07 -9.04 -10.24
C ILE A 168 -15.75 -7.76 -10.73
N ARG A 169 -14.97 -6.69 -10.99
CA ARG A 169 -15.49 -5.43 -11.53
C ARG A 169 -16.28 -5.64 -12.83
N PHE A 170 -15.80 -6.50 -13.72
CA PHE A 170 -16.52 -6.83 -14.95
C PHE A 170 -17.83 -7.57 -14.68
N LEU A 171 -17.80 -8.62 -13.84
CA LEU A 171 -19.00 -9.40 -13.52
C LEU A 171 -20.07 -8.59 -12.80
N GLU A 172 -19.68 -7.62 -11.97
CA GLU A 172 -20.62 -6.71 -11.29
C GLU A 172 -21.29 -5.73 -12.24
N SER A 173 -20.53 -5.17 -13.20
CA SER A 173 -21.01 -4.16 -14.14
C SER A 173 -21.73 -4.74 -15.36
N SER A 174 -21.45 -5.99 -15.74
CA SER A 174 -22.01 -6.63 -16.92
C SER A 174 -23.31 -7.37 -16.60
N SER A 175 -24.37 -7.19 -17.39
CA SER A 175 -25.56 -8.05 -17.39
C SER A 175 -25.51 -9.15 -18.48
N GLY A 176 -24.33 -9.35 -19.07
CA GLY A 176 -24.11 -10.25 -20.21
C GLY A 176 -24.19 -11.74 -19.88
N PRO A 177 -24.02 -12.59 -20.91
CA PRO A 177 -24.14 -14.04 -20.81
C PRO A 177 -23.03 -14.71 -19.99
N LEU A 178 -21.90 -14.02 -19.79
CA LEU A 178 -20.75 -14.55 -19.07
C LEU A 178 -21.07 -14.73 -17.58
N LYS A 179 -21.16 -15.98 -17.12
CA LYS A 179 -21.53 -16.35 -15.75
C LYS A 179 -20.39 -16.98 -14.96
N MET A 180 -19.45 -17.66 -15.61
CA MET A 180 -18.40 -18.42 -14.92
C MET A 180 -17.02 -18.01 -15.42
N ILE A 181 -16.20 -17.49 -14.52
CA ILE A 181 -14.78 -17.21 -14.80
C ILE A 181 -13.94 -18.16 -13.96
N ARG A 182 -13.07 -18.94 -14.59
CA ARG A 182 -12.21 -19.91 -13.92
C ARG A 182 -10.76 -19.51 -14.02
N ILE A 183 -10.04 -19.53 -12.91
CA ILE A 183 -8.61 -19.30 -12.83
C ILE A 183 -7.94 -20.67 -12.62
N VAL A 184 -7.16 -21.10 -13.61
CA VAL A 184 -6.55 -22.43 -13.66
C VAL A 184 -5.07 -22.31 -13.37
N LEU A 185 -4.65 -22.95 -12.28
CA LEU A 185 -3.31 -22.81 -11.70
C LEU A 185 -2.65 -24.19 -11.68
N LYS A 186 -1.46 -24.29 -12.28
CA LYS A 186 -0.74 -25.57 -12.35
C LYS A 186 0.00 -25.90 -11.06
N ASP A 187 0.59 -24.88 -10.44
CA ASP A 187 1.52 -25.00 -9.33
C ASP A 187 0.83 -24.69 -7.98
N ASP A 188 1.17 -25.44 -6.93
CA ASP A 188 0.57 -25.28 -5.60
C ASP A 188 0.86 -23.91 -4.96
N ASP A 189 2.03 -23.35 -5.23
CA ASP A 189 2.40 -22.02 -4.74
C ASP A 189 1.50 -20.93 -5.35
N LEU A 190 1.17 -21.07 -6.64
CA LEU A 190 0.23 -20.17 -7.32
C LEU A 190 -1.18 -20.35 -6.76
N VAL A 191 -1.62 -21.59 -6.52
CA VAL A 191 -2.92 -21.86 -5.87
C VAL A 191 -3.01 -21.17 -4.53
N THR A 192 -1.97 -21.30 -3.71
CA THR A 192 -1.90 -20.71 -2.37
C THR A 192 -1.93 -19.19 -2.44
N ALA A 193 -1.12 -18.58 -3.32
CA ALA A 193 -1.10 -17.13 -3.51
C ALA A 193 -2.46 -16.57 -3.96
N PHE A 194 -3.11 -17.22 -4.93
CA PHE A 194 -4.42 -16.79 -5.42
C PHE A 194 -5.52 -16.99 -4.37
N GLN A 195 -5.49 -18.06 -3.57
CA GLN A 195 -6.40 -18.25 -2.45
C GLN A 195 -6.22 -17.17 -1.37
N ALA A 196 -4.98 -16.80 -1.05
CA ALA A 196 -4.69 -15.74 -0.09
C ALA A 196 -5.22 -14.38 -0.59
N SER A 197 -4.97 -14.03 -1.85
CA SER A 197 -5.49 -12.80 -2.45
C SER A 197 -7.03 -12.76 -2.48
N ALA A 198 -7.69 -13.88 -2.79
CA ALA A 198 -9.14 -13.97 -2.76
C ALA A 198 -9.73 -13.77 -1.35
N LYS A 199 -9.09 -14.34 -0.31
CA LYS A 199 -9.51 -14.14 1.09
C LYS A 199 -9.36 -12.68 1.54
N LYS A 200 -8.23 -12.05 1.20
CA LYS A 200 -7.94 -10.65 1.52
C LYS A 200 -8.97 -9.69 0.91
N LEU A 201 -9.35 -9.91 -0.35
CA LEU A 201 -10.39 -9.11 -1.00
C LEU A 201 -11.77 -9.22 -0.32
N ASN A 202 -12.04 -10.32 0.38
CA ASN A 202 -13.26 -10.52 1.15
C ASN A 202 -13.22 -9.84 2.54
N GLU A 203 -12.03 -9.72 3.14
CA GLU A 203 -11.84 -9.12 4.47
C GLU A 203 -11.72 -7.59 4.44
N GLU A 204 -11.27 -7.00 3.33
CA GLU A 204 -11.08 -5.54 3.17
C GLU A 204 -12.38 -4.72 2.97
N GLY A 205 -13.56 -5.34 3.05
CA GLY A 205 -14.87 -4.70 3.26
C GLY A 205 -15.08 -3.29 2.69
N GLN A 206 -15.18 -3.11 1.37
CA GLN A 206 -15.80 -1.89 0.83
C GLN A 206 -17.33 -2.04 0.87
N PRO A 207 -18.07 -1.06 1.42
CA PRO A 207 -19.52 -1.09 1.48
C PRO A 207 -20.09 -0.99 0.06
N GLY A 208 -20.57 -2.13 -0.46
CA GLY A 208 -21.10 -2.28 -1.81
C GLY A 208 -20.57 -3.51 -2.56
N MET A 209 -19.43 -4.08 -2.15
CA MET A 209 -18.66 -5.00 -3.03
C MET A 209 -18.90 -6.50 -2.82
N LEU A 210 -19.60 -6.95 -1.77
CA LEU A 210 -19.82 -8.37 -1.52
C LEU A 210 -21.20 -8.63 -0.89
N LYS A 211 -22.17 -9.03 -1.72
CA LYS A 211 -23.34 -9.77 -1.25
C LYS A 211 -23.17 -11.24 -1.67
N ARG A 212 -22.98 -12.10 -0.66
CA ARG A 212 -23.26 -13.56 -0.58
C ARG A 212 -22.06 -14.51 -0.44
N LEU A 213 -22.11 -15.20 0.71
CA LEU A 213 -21.73 -16.59 1.03
C LEU A 213 -20.53 -17.23 0.32
N VAL A 214 -19.44 -17.43 1.09
CA VAL A 214 -18.59 -18.61 0.92
C VAL A 214 -19.34 -19.81 1.52
N ASN A 215 -20.03 -20.60 0.69
CA ASN A 215 -20.64 -21.87 1.15
C ASN A 215 -19.53 -22.88 1.48
N LEU A 216 -19.08 -22.87 2.74
CA LEU A 216 -18.32 -23.95 3.36
C LEU A 216 -19.33 -24.98 3.88
N PHE A 217 -19.45 -26.12 3.19
CA PHE A 217 -20.28 -27.26 3.58
C PHE A 217 -20.00 -27.70 5.03
N TRP A 218 -20.90 -27.37 5.97
CA TRP A 218 -21.02 -27.97 7.30
C TRP A 218 -22.51 -28.21 7.63
N LYS A 219 -22.84 -29.49 7.95
CA LYS A 219 -24.12 -30.12 8.40
C LYS A 219 -25.11 -30.49 7.28
N SER A 220 -25.70 -31.70 7.19
CA SER A 220 -26.08 -32.78 8.13
C SER A 220 -25.96 -34.12 7.36
N ASP A 221 -25.48 -35.24 7.92
CA ASP A 221 -26.24 -36.08 8.85
C ASP A 221 -25.42 -36.69 9.98
N SER A 222 -26.07 -36.68 11.14
CA SER A 222 -25.56 -37.08 12.45
C SER A 222 -25.47 -38.60 12.56
N THR A 223 -24.26 -39.11 12.77
CA THR A 223 -24.04 -40.25 13.69
C THR A 223 -22.57 -40.23 14.12
N THR A 224 -22.40 -40.15 15.43
CA THR A 224 -21.18 -39.99 16.23
C THR A 224 -20.00 -40.82 15.74
N ILE A 225 -19.04 -40.23 15.01
CA ILE A 225 -17.71 -40.83 14.78
C ILE A 225 -16.65 -39.72 14.73
N THR A 226 -15.71 -39.80 15.68
CA THR A 226 -14.37 -39.22 15.79
C THR A 226 -13.87 -38.26 14.70
N VAL A 227 -13.38 -37.10 15.18
CA VAL A 227 -12.46 -36.17 14.51
C VAL A 227 -11.42 -36.91 13.65
N LYS A 228 -11.42 -36.65 12.34
CA LYS A 228 -10.29 -36.89 11.43
C LYS A 228 -10.12 -35.71 10.46
N ASP A 229 -9.24 -34.81 10.88
CA ASP A 229 -8.21 -34.05 10.16
C ASP A 229 -8.50 -33.22 8.89
N LYS A 230 -8.18 -31.92 9.06
CA LYS A 230 -7.57 -30.93 8.14
C LYS A 230 -6.79 -31.55 6.97
N PRO A 231 -6.71 -30.90 5.78
CA PRO A 231 -5.76 -31.32 4.75
C PRO A 231 -4.35 -31.15 5.31
N SER A 232 -3.70 -32.29 5.54
CA SER A 232 -2.32 -32.37 6.00
C SER A 232 -1.47 -31.50 5.09
N ALA A 233 -0.73 -30.55 5.67
CA ALA A 233 0.58 -30.24 5.16
C ALA A 233 1.24 -31.60 4.86
N ILE A 234 1.83 -31.79 3.69
CA ILE A 234 2.76 -32.90 3.53
C ILE A 234 3.98 -32.48 4.36
N THR A 235 3.87 -32.57 5.69
CA THR A 235 4.99 -33.03 6.48
C THR A 235 5.32 -34.36 5.83
N LYS A 236 6.40 -34.39 5.04
CA LYS A 236 7.02 -35.66 4.70
C LYS A 236 7.47 -36.21 6.04
N ASN A 237 6.58 -36.94 6.72
CA ASN A 237 6.91 -37.66 7.92
C ASN A 237 8.00 -38.65 7.50
N LEU A 238 9.24 -38.31 7.84
CA LEU A 238 10.37 -39.17 7.61
C LEU A 238 10.28 -40.26 8.67
N PHE A 239 9.73 -41.41 8.29
CA PHE A 239 9.74 -42.57 9.16
C PHE A 239 11.11 -43.22 9.09
N LEU A 240 11.85 -43.13 10.19
CA LEU A 240 13.10 -43.86 10.36
C LEU A 240 12.81 -45.14 11.16
N GLU A 241 12.81 -46.28 10.48
CA GLU A 241 12.75 -47.58 11.13
C GLU A 241 14.15 -48.04 11.53
N ILE A 242 14.32 -48.38 12.82
CA ILE A 242 15.60 -48.79 13.39
C ILE A 242 15.52 -50.28 13.74
N TYR A 243 16.35 -51.09 13.10
CA TYR A 243 16.46 -52.53 13.38
C TYR A 243 17.75 -52.80 14.16
N ALA A 244 17.64 -53.44 15.33
CA ALA A 244 18.78 -53.83 16.15
C ALA A 244 18.52 -55.16 16.88
N LYS A 245 19.58 -55.73 17.47
CA LYS A 245 19.52 -57.04 18.17
C LYS A 245 18.71 -57.03 19.47
N ASP A 246 18.57 -55.87 20.11
CA ASP A 246 17.86 -55.69 21.39
C ASP A 246 17.33 -54.25 21.54
N ASN A 247 16.37 -54.05 22.44
CA ASN A 247 15.75 -52.75 22.70
C ASN A 247 16.72 -51.71 23.31
N ALA A 248 17.76 -52.15 24.02
CA ALA A 248 18.75 -51.25 24.60
C ALA A 248 19.52 -50.53 23.49
N THR A 249 19.89 -51.25 22.43
CA THR A 249 20.56 -50.72 21.25
C THR A 249 19.65 -49.76 20.47
N ILE A 250 18.34 -50.07 20.36
CA ILE A 250 17.35 -49.17 19.73
C ILE A 250 17.26 -47.84 20.48
N ASN A 251 17.18 -47.88 21.81
CA ASN A 251 17.07 -46.67 22.63
C ASN A 251 18.32 -45.80 22.53
N LEU A 252 19.52 -46.40 22.58
CA LEU A 252 20.78 -45.68 22.38
C LEU A 252 20.85 -45.00 21.00
N ALA A 253 20.46 -45.70 19.94
CA ALA A 253 20.42 -45.13 18.60
C ALA A 253 19.44 -43.95 18.52
N ARG A 254 18.27 -44.07 19.14
CA ARG A 254 17.27 -43.00 19.20
C ARG A 254 17.79 -41.76 19.93
N GLU A 255 18.44 -41.94 21.08
CA GLU A 255 19.00 -40.83 21.85
C GLU A 255 20.09 -40.08 21.08
N GLU A 256 21.00 -40.78 20.42
CA GLU A 256 22.05 -40.15 19.61
C GLU A 256 21.47 -39.42 18.38
N ILE A 257 20.43 -39.97 17.72
CA ILE A 257 19.75 -39.28 16.62
C ILE A 257 19.08 -37.98 17.10
N LEU A 258 18.36 -38.03 18.23
CA LEU A 258 17.74 -36.82 18.80
C LEU A 258 18.77 -35.77 19.20
N LYS A 259 19.90 -36.21 19.74
CA LYS A 259 21.03 -35.34 20.09
C LYS A 259 21.65 -34.68 18.87
N ILE A 260 21.80 -35.40 17.76
CA ILE A 260 22.25 -34.83 16.48
C ILE A 260 21.24 -33.77 16.01
N ILE A 261 19.94 -34.08 15.99
CA ILE A 261 18.89 -33.13 15.59
C ILE A 261 18.93 -31.86 16.45
N GLU A 262 19.04 -32.01 17.77
CA GLU A 262 19.10 -30.86 18.68
C GLU A 262 20.39 -30.05 18.49
N SER A 263 21.53 -30.70 18.20
CA SER A 263 22.81 -30.02 17.92
C SER A 263 22.80 -29.16 16.66
N GLN A 264 21.86 -29.41 15.72
CA GLN A 264 21.72 -28.64 14.48
C GLN A 264 20.75 -27.46 14.62
N LYS A 265 20.07 -27.31 15.76
CA LYS A 265 19.19 -26.16 16.00
C LYS A 265 19.99 -24.93 16.39
N LYS A 266 19.60 -23.79 15.85
CA LYS A 266 20.12 -22.47 16.17
C LYS A 266 19.03 -21.63 16.81
N LYS A 267 19.41 -20.78 17.76
CA LYS A 267 18.56 -19.74 18.34
C LYS A 267 18.96 -18.39 17.75
N GLU A 268 18.03 -17.72 17.10
CA GLU A 268 18.25 -16.39 16.54
C GLU A 268 17.21 -15.39 17.05
N ARG A 269 17.54 -14.09 16.95
CA ARG A 269 16.66 -13.00 17.34
C ARG A 269 16.61 -11.93 16.26
N LEU A 270 15.43 -11.34 16.10
CA LEU A 270 15.14 -10.23 15.21
C LEU A 270 14.61 -9.06 16.04
N GLU A 271 15.20 -7.88 15.87
CA GLU A 271 14.81 -6.65 16.55
C GLU A 271 14.40 -5.60 15.51
N ASP A 272 13.18 -5.05 15.63
CA ASP A 272 12.59 -4.08 14.70
C ASP A 272 11.45 -3.28 15.37
N ASP A 273 11.47 -1.95 15.25
CA ASP A 273 10.49 -1.04 15.86
C ASP A 273 9.02 -1.30 15.46
N ASN A 274 8.78 -1.99 14.33
CA ASN A 274 7.44 -2.31 13.87
C ASN A 274 6.86 -3.56 14.55
N ILE A 275 7.68 -4.35 15.26
CA ILE A 275 7.21 -5.54 16.01
C ILE A 275 6.19 -5.15 17.08
N GLY A 276 6.41 -4.04 17.80
CA GLY A 276 5.45 -3.53 18.78
C GLY A 276 4.08 -3.19 18.19
N LYS A 277 4.01 -2.94 16.88
CA LYS A 277 2.80 -2.57 16.14
C LYS A 277 2.05 -3.77 15.53
N LEU A 278 2.57 -4.99 15.67
CA LEU A 278 1.95 -6.18 15.09
C LEU A 278 0.49 -6.35 15.56
N SER A 279 -0.41 -6.54 14.61
CA SER A 279 -1.81 -6.90 14.89
C SER A 279 -1.92 -8.37 15.30
N LYS A 280 -3.06 -8.76 15.90
CA LYS A 280 -3.32 -10.18 16.25
C LYS A 280 -3.20 -11.09 15.02
N HIS A 281 -3.71 -10.63 13.87
CA HIS A 281 -3.65 -11.39 12.62
C HIS A 281 -2.20 -11.64 12.17
N GLN A 282 -1.35 -10.60 12.23
CA GLN A 282 0.05 -10.71 11.83
C GLN A 282 0.87 -11.58 12.80
N ILE A 283 0.54 -11.58 14.09
CA ILE A 283 1.13 -12.50 15.06
C ILE A 283 0.81 -13.94 14.67
N THR A 284 -0.46 -14.24 14.39
CA THR A 284 -0.88 -15.57 13.95
C THR A 284 -0.26 -15.97 12.60
N GLU A 285 -0.09 -15.02 11.67
CA GLU A 285 0.62 -15.24 10.40
C GLU A 285 2.08 -15.66 10.67
N ILE A 286 2.80 -14.94 11.53
CA ILE A 286 4.18 -15.26 11.90
C ILE A 286 4.27 -16.61 12.63
N GLU A 287 3.37 -16.89 13.56
CA GLU A 287 3.31 -18.17 14.29
C GLU A 287 3.10 -19.34 13.34
N HIS A 288 2.18 -19.21 12.38
CA HIS A 288 1.91 -20.22 11.37
C HIS A 288 3.09 -20.42 10.42
N LEU A 289 3.74 -19.33 9.99
CA LEU A 289 4.97 -19.42 9.18
C LEU A 289 6.08 -20.18 9.91
N CYS A 290 6.24 -19.96 11.21
CA CYS A 290 7.21 -20.68 12.02
C CYS A 290 6.82 -22.15 12.19
N GLU A 291 5.55 -22.44 12.47
CA GLU A 291 5.03 -23.81 12.59
C GLU A 291 5.26 -24.63 11.31
N MET A 292 5.00 -24.05 10.13
CA MET A 292 5.20 -24.72 8.84
C MET A 292 6.66 -25.07 8.54
N ASN A 293 7.61 -24.40 9.18
CA ASN A 293 9.04 -24.58 8.97
C ASN A 293 9.72 -25.30 10.15
N ASP A 294 8.95 -25.94 11.04
CA ASP A 294 9.44 -26.59 12.27
C ASP A 294 10.28 -25.66 13.17
N ILE A 295 9.91 -24.37 13.19
CA ILE A 295 10.56 -23.33 13.99
C ILE A 295 9.70 -23.00 15.20
N LYS A 296 10.32 -23.01 16.38
CA LYS A 296 9.70 -22.47 17.59
C LYS A 296 9.90 -20.97 17.64
N VAL A 297 8.82 -20.20 17.81
CA VAL A 297 8.86 -18.73 17.87
C VAL A 297 8.38 -18.20 19.22
N THR A 298 8.90 -17.04 19.60
CA THR A 298 8.44 -16.24 20.76
C THR A 298 8.45 -14.78 20.34
N ILE A 299 7.29 -14.12 20.45
CA ILE A 299 7.11 -12.73 20.03
C ILE A 299 6.97 -11.85 21.27
N GLU A 300 7.92 -10.94 21.46
CA GLU A 300 8.02 -10.05 22.61
C GLU A 300 7.78 -8.61 22.14
N LYS A 301 6.50 -8.25 21.97
CA LYS A 301 6.09 -6.96 21.40
C LYS A 301 6.62 -5.75 22.17
N ASP A 302 6.58 -5.80 23.49
CA ASP A 302 7.01 -4.69 24.34
C ASP A 302 8.52 -4.42 24.23
N LEU A 303 9.28 -5.42 23.76
CA LEU A 303 10.72 -5.34 23.52
C LEU A 303 11.08 -5.21 22.04
N ASN A 304 10.08 -5.08 21.16
CA ASN A 304 10.27 -5.05 19.70
C ASN A 304 11.14 -6.20 19.18
N ARG A 305 10.91 -7.41 19.71
CA ARG A 305 11.79 -8.56 19.47
C ARG A 305 11.02 -9.83 19.13
N ILE A 306 11.52 -10.57 18.14
CA ILE A 306 11.09 -11.93 17.82
C ILE A 306 12.27 -12.86 18.02
N VAL A 307 12.07 -13.95 18.74
CA VAL A 307 13.08 -14.99 18.99
C VAL A 307 12.62 -16.29 18.36
N VAL A 308 13.49 -16.91 17.57
CA VAL A 308 13.21 -18.19 16.90
C VAL A 308 14.25 -19.24 17.25
N VAL A 309 13.83 -20.50 17.27
CA VAL A 309 14.68 -21.67 17.46
C VAL A 309 14.31 -22.74 16.44
N GLY A 310 15.27 -23.16 15.61
CA GLY A 310 15.05 -24.10 14.51
C GLY A 310 16.32 -24.35 13.71
N HIS A 311 16.21 -25.03 12.57
CA HIS A 311 17.36 -25.23 11.68
C HIS A 311 17.74 -23.92 10.98
N SER A 312 19.05 -23.68 10.78
CA SER A 312 19.55 -22.37 10.33
C SER A 312 19.06 -21.94 8.94
N GLU A 313 18.89 -22.89 8.01
CA GLU A 313 18.35 -22.60 6.67
C GLU A 313 16.88 -22.16 6.73
N ASP A 314 16.09 -22.82 7.58
CA ASP A 314 14.66 -22.55 7.70
C ASP A 314 14.44 -21.23 8.45
N ILE A 315 15.24 -20.95 9.49
CA ILE A 315 15.27 -19.64 10.14
C ILE A 315 15.53 -18.52 9.13
N SER A 316 16.50 -18.70 8.24
CA SER A 316 16.86 -17.67 7.25
C SER A 316 15.72 -17.38 6.27
N LYS A 317 15.02 -18.44 5.82
CA LYS A 317 13.83 -18.32 4.95
C LYS A 317 12.70 -17.62 5.68
N THR A 318 12.32 -18.10 6.87
CA THR A 318 11.24 -17.55 7.68
C THR A 318 11.50 -16.10 8.09
N PHE A 319 12.75 -15.74 8.41
CA PHE A 319 13.11 -14.34 8.70
C PHE A 319 12.88 -13.43 7.50
N THR A 320 13.19 -13.88 6.28
CA THR A 320 12.93 -13.11 5.07
C THR A 320 11.45 -12.76 4.92
N GLU A 321 10.56 -13.70 5.23
CA GLU A 321 9.10 -13.49 5.18
C GLU A 321 8.61 -12.58 6.32
N ILE A 322 9.12 -12.79 7.54
CA ILE A 322 8.82 -11.90 8.68
C ILE A 322 9.26 -10.46 8.38
N PHE A 323 10.42 -10.26 7.77
CA PHE A 323 10.88 -8.93 7.34
C PHE A 323 9.93 -8.28 6.34
N GLN A 324 9.32 -9.04 5.44
CA GLN A 324 8.33 -8.50 4.50
C GLN A 324 7.03 -8.08 5.20
N ILE A 325 6.57 -8.84 6.21
CA ILE A 325 5.44 -8.45 7.05
C ILE A 325 5.75 -7.12 7.77
N LEU A 326 6.91 -7.03 8.43
CA LEU A 326 7.33 -5.82 9.16
C LEU A 326 7.49 -4.61 8.24
N LYS A 327 8.03 -4.80 7.04
CA LYS A 327 8.15 -3.75 6.03
C LYS A 327 6.78 -3.19 5.62
N ARG A 328 5.80 -4.07 5.34
CA ARG A 328 4.42 -3.67 4.99
C ARG A 328 3.77 -2.84 6.10
N ILE A 329 3.99 -3.21 7.37
CA ILE A 329 3.53 -2.43 8.53
C ILE A 329 4.16 -1.05 8.53
N GLY A 330 5.48 -0.96 8.36
CA GLY A 330 6.19 0.31 8.33
C GLY A 330 5.72 1.25 7.23
N GLU A 331 5.39 0.71 6.05
CA GLU A 331 4.85 1.47 4.91
C GLU A 331 3.42 1.96 5.18
N ALA A 332 2.55 1.10 5.70
CA ALA A 332 1.17 1.46 6.03
C ALA A 332 1.10 2.56 7.11
N GLU A 333 1.94 2.47 8.15
CA GLU A 333 2.02 3.48 9.20
C GLU A 333 2.49 4.84 8.67
N LYS A 334 3.47 4.85 7.76
CA LYS A 334 3.92 6.09 7.10
C LYS A 334 2.81 6.73 6.26
N GLU A 335 2.04 5.94 5.52
CA GLU A 335 0.96 6.47 4.70
C GLU A 335 -0.20 7.00 5.57
N LYS A 336 -0.51 6.32 6.68
CA LYS A 336 -1.50 6.79 7.66
C LYS A 336 -1.09 8.12 8.29
N GLU A 337 0.17 8.27 8.67
CA GLU A 337 0.72 9.52 9.21
C GLU A 337 0.62 10.66 8.18
N LYS A 338 1.00 10.38 6.92
CA LYS A 338 0.88 11.33 5.83
C LYS A 338 -0.58 11.72 5.57
N ALA A 339 -1.51 10.77 5.57
CA ALA A 339 -2.93 11.03 5.38
C ALA A 339 -3.51 11.91 6.51
N ALA A 340 -3.11 11.67 7.76
CA ALA A 340 -3.50 12.49 8.90
C ALA A 340 -2.97 13.93 8.75
N LEU A 341 -1.70 14.09 8.37
CA LEU A 341 -1.11 15.40 8.11
C LEU A 341 -1.83 16.15 6.96
N HIS A 342 -2.18 15.44 5.89
CA HIS A 342 -2.93 16.02 4.78
C HIS A 342 -4.36 16.43 5.18
N ALA A 343 -5.03 15.67 6.03
CA ALA A 343 -6.35 16.04 6.56
C ALA A 343 -6.28 17.29 7.46
N ASP A 344 -5.24 17.38 8.30
CA ASP A 344 -5.00 18.54 9.15
C ASP A 344 -4.73 19.82 8.34
N LEU A 345 -3.90 19.72 7.30
CA LEU A 345 -3.66 20.82 6.36
C LEU A 345 -4.94 21.21 5.63
N ALA A 346 -5.75 20.23 5.23
CA ALA A 346 -7.00 20.47 4.54
C ALA A 346 -8.01 21.26 5.37
N GLU A 347 -8.10 20.94 6.66
CA GLU A 347 -8.91 21.70 7.61
C GLU A 347 -8.45 23.15 7.72
N ILE A 348 -7.14 23.39 7.90
CA ILE A 348 -6.58 24.75 8.04
C ILE A 348 -6.81 25.57 6.76
N VAL A 349 -6.50 25.01 5.60
CA VAL A 349 -6.65 25.73 4.32
C VAL A 349 -8.11 26.10 4.08
N SER A 350 -9.05 25.18 4.34
CA SER A 350 -10.48 25.44 4.16
C SER A 350 -11.04 26.58 5.01
N GLN A 351 -10.34 26.99 6.08
CA GLN A 351 -10.75 28.12 6.91
C GLN A 351 -10.31 29.49 6.35
N GLY A 352 -9.34 29.52 5.44
CA GLY A 352 -8.80 30.76 4.87
C GLY A 352 -9.13 30.95 3.40
N VAL A 353 -9.19 29.86 2.63
CA VAL A 353 -9.34 29.89 1.17
C VAL A 353 -10.27 28.77 0.73
N GLN A 354 -11.18 29.09 -0.19
CA GLN A 354 -12.04 28.11 -0.83
C GLN A 354 -11.98 28.26 -2.35
N TRP A 355 -11.74 27.14 -3.01
CA TRP A 355 -11.83 26.99 -4.44
C TRP A 355 -13.22 26.47 -4.82
N PHE A 356 -13.70 26.93 -5.96
CA PHE A 356 -15.00 26.60 -6.54
C PHE A 356 -14.83 26.22 -8.00
N TYR A 357 -15.72 25.38 -8.52
CA TYR A 357 -15.96 25.24 -9.96
C TYR A 357 -17.36 25.77 -10.31
N VAL A 358 -17.50 26.23 -11.55
CA VAL A 358 -18.78 26.71 -12.07
C VAL A 358 -19.50 25.54 -12.72
N ASN A 359 -20.66 25.15 -12.19
CA ASN A 359 -21.47 24.08 -12.75
C ASN A 359 -22.06 24.54 -14.11
N PRO A 360 -21.84 23.80 -15.21
CA PRO A 360 -22.30 24.20 -16.54
C PRO A 360 -23.82 24.28 -16.69
N SER A 361 -24.58 23.57 -15.84
CA SER A 361 -26.02 23.38 -15.98
C SER A 361 -26.83 24.56 -15.44
N ASN A 362 -26.38 25.16 -14.35
CA ASN A 362 -27.05 26.27 -13.65
C ASN A 362 -26.17 27.51 -13.50
N GLY A 363 -24.86 27.42 -13.74
CA GLY A 363 -23.90 28.49 -13.52
C GLY A 363 -23.56 28.73 -12.05
N ASP A 364 -24.05 27.88 -11.13
CA ASP A 364 -23.78 28.02 -9.71
C ASP A 364 -22.32 27.65 -9.40
N HIS A 365 -21.80 28.20 -8.30
CA HIS A 365 -20.46 27.91 -7.84
C HIS A 365 -20.52 26.78 -6.82
N GLU A 366 -19.93 25.63 -7.16
CA GLU A 366 -19.85 24.48 -6.27
C GLU A 366 -18.46 24.40 -5.62
N GLU A 367 -18.43 24.07 -4.33
CA GLU A 367 -17.21 24.02 -3.54
C GLU A 367 -16.45 22.71 -3.75
N TYR A 368 -15.13 22.79 -3.95
CA TYR A 368 -14.30 21.60 -3.81
C TYR A 368 -14.25 21.14 -2.35
N ASP A 369 -14.23 19.82 -2.14
CA ASP A 369 -14.05 19.25 -0.82
C ASP A 369 -12.72 19.71 -0.18
N LYS A 370 -12.64 19.66 1.15
CA LYS A 370 -11.50 20.19 1.90
C LYS A 370 -10.15 19.65 1.43
N ARG A 371 -10.04 18.36 1.07
CA ARG A 371 -8.75 17.75 0.65
C ARG A 371 -8.35 18.21 -0.75
N THR A 372 -9.32 18.26 -1.67
CA THR A 372 -9.09 18.77 -3.02
C THR A 372 -8.75 20.25 -2.98
N ASN A 373 -9.51 21.06 -2.24
CA ASN A 373 -9.25 22.48 -2.00
C ASN A 373 -7.81 22.73 -1.52
N ALA A 374 -7.35 21.96 -0.53
CA ALA A 374 -6.00 22.10 0.01
C ALA A 374 -4.89 21.68 -0.97
N THR A 375 -5.17 20.67 -1.78
CA THR A 375 -4.25 20.22 -2.84
C THR A 375 -4.09 21.30 -3.91
N ILE A 376 -5.20 21.89 -4.35
CA ILE A 376 -5.22 22.98 -5.33
C ILE A 376 -4.49 24.20 -4.77
N GLU A 377 -4.82 24.63 -3.54
CA GLU A 377 -4.21 25.82 -2.92
C GLU A 377 -2.70 25.64 -2.67
N LYS A 378 -2.27 24.44 -2.30
CA LYS A 378 -0.84 24.14 -2.13
C LYS A 378 -0.06 24.28 -3.44
N ALA A 379 -0.62 23.81 -4.56
CA ALA A 379 0.03 23.94 -5.87
C ALA A 379 0.00 25.41 -6.36
N TYR A 380 -1.13 26.09 -6.17
CA TYR A 380 -1.29 27.50 -6.53
C TYR A 380 -0.33 28.42 -5.76
N SER A 381 -0.25 28.27 -4.44
CA SER A 381 0.65 29.06 -3.57
C SER A 381 2.13 28.87 -3.89
N LYS A 382 2.51 27.71 -4.44
CA LYS A 382 3.87 27.43 -4.94
C LYS A 382 4.15 27.99 -6.33
N LYS A 383 3.17 28.66 -6.95
CA LYS A 383 3.24 29.15 -8.34
C LYS A 383 3.48 28.03 -9.35
N GLU A 384 2.95 26.83 -9.09
CA GLU A 384 2.94 25.75 -10.08
C GLU A 384 2.05 26.13 -11.27
N LYS A 385 2.27 25.54 -12.44
CA LYS A 385 1.49 25.88 -13.66
C LYS A 385 0.13 25.22 -13.69
N SER A 386 0.06 24.00 -13.17
CA SER A 386 -1.16 23.21 -13.07
C SER A 386 -1.09 22.25 -11.88
N VAL A 387 -2.23 21.67 -11.53
CA VAL A 387 -2.36 20.63 -10.51
C VAL A 387 -3.28 19.54 -11.00
N ILE A 388 -2.90 18.28 -10.78
CA ILE A 388 -3.72 17.12 -11.10
C ILE A 388 -4.23 16.51 -9.80
N PHE A 389 -5.53 16.27 -9.71
CA PHE A 389 -6.19 15.64 -8.57
C PHE A 389 -7.27 14.66 -9.03
N LEU A 390 -7.83 13.91 -8.08
CA LEU A 390 -8.91 12.96 -8.31
C LEU A 390 -10.20 13.53 -7.71
N LEU A 391 -11.25 13.61 -8.51
CA LEU A 391 -12.60 13.95 -8.09
C LEU A 391 -13.50 12.75 -8.46
N GLU A 392 -14.07 12.08 -7.46
CA GLU A 392 -14.92 10.88 -7.66
C GLU A 392 -14.31 9.85 -8.63
N ASP A 393 -13.04 9.49 -8.39
CA ASP A 393 -12.23 8.57 -9.21
C ASP A 393 -11.90 9.04 -10.64
N THR A 394 -12.28 10.27 -11.00
CA THR A 394 -11.96 10.88 -12.29
C THR A 394 -10.75 11.80 -12.14
N LYS A 395 -9.81 11.75 -13.09
CA LYS A 395 -8.63 12.61 -13.05
C LYS A 395 -8.94 13.97 -13.66
N CYS A 396 -8.75 15.02 -12.87
CA CYS A 396 -8.92 16.39 -13.31
C CYS A 396 -7.59 17.16 -13.21
N GLU A 397 -7.37 18.08 -14.15
CA GLU A 397 -6.24 19.01 -14.14
C GLU A 397 -6.75 20.46 -14.10
N ILE A 398 -6.32 21.25 -13.12
CA ILE A 398 -6.51 22.70 -13.14
C ILE A 398 -5.26 23.36 -13.71
N VAL A 399 -5.42 24.15 -14.77
CA VAL A 399 -4.38 25.02 -15.31
C VAL A 399 -4.59 26.43 -14.76
N PHE A 400 -3.73 26.85 -13.84
CA PHE A 400 -3.94 28.09 -13.07
C PHE A 400 -3.89 29.36 -13.92
N ALA A 401 -3.08 29.37 -14.98
CA ALA A 401 -3.02 30.51 -15.91
C ALA A 401 -4.36 30.76 -16.63
N MET A 402 -5.16 29.70 -16.82
CA MET A 402 -6.46 29.75 -17.47
C MET A 402 -7.62 29.78 -16.47
N MET A 403 -7.35 29.51 -15.18
CA MET A 403 -8.36 29.27 -14.16
C MET A 403 -9.44 28.30 -14.65
N GLN A 404 -8.98 27.17 -15.22
CA GLN A 404 -9.82 26.18 -15.87
C GLN A 404 -9.42 24.76 -15.40
N GLU A 405 -10.41 23.97 -15.00
CA GLU A 405 -10.30 22.54 -14.79
C GLU A 405 -10.58 21.82 -16.12
N THR A 406 -9.84 20.74 -16.39
CA THR A 406 -10.09 19.80 -17.48
C THR A 406 -10.19 18.39 -16.94
N ASN A 407 -11.29 17.71 -17.22
CA ASN A 407 -11.41 16.27 -17.01
C ASN A 407 -10.51 15.55 -18.02
N LEU A 408 -9.52 14.80 -17.55
CA LEU A 408 -8.51 14.19 -18.42
C LEU A 408 -9.05 13.02 -19.24
N ASP A 409 -10.16 12.42 -18.82
CA ASP A 409 -10.81 11.30 -19.51
C ASP A 409 -11.79 11.79 -20.57
N THR A 410 -12.69 12.73 -20.23
CA THR A 410 -13.72 13.24 -21.16
C THR A 410 -13.27 14.45 -21.99
N LYS A 411 -12.22 15.15 -21.54
CA LYS A 411 -11.77 16.47 -22.06
C LYS A 411 -12.75 17.61 -21.84
N ASP A 412 -13.79 17.40 -21.05
CA ASP A 412 -14.69 18.47 -20.62
C ASP A 412 -13.95 19.47 -19.74
N THR A 413 -14.34 20.73 -19.82
CA THR A 413 -13.67 21.79 -19.07
C THR A 413 -14.64 22.62 -18.26
N LEU A 414 -14.22 23.00 -17.05
CA LEU A 414 -14.97 23.83 -16.12
C LEU A 414 -14.15 25.07 -15.76
N LYS A 415 -14.83 26.19 -15.51
CA LYS A 415 -14.17 27.37 -14.96
C LYS A 415 -13.99 27.20 -13.46
N VAL A 416 -12.82 27.55 -12.93
CA VAL A 416 -12.54 27.53 -11.49
C VAL A 416 -12.34 28.92 -10.93
N ILE A 417 -12.68 29.10 -9.65
CA ILE A 417 -12.62 30.37 -8.95
C ILE A 417 -12.03 30.14 -7.57
N ARG A 418 -11.07 30.98 -7.18
CA ARG A 418 -10.51 31.03 -5.82
C ARG A 418 -11.14 32.20 -5.07
N LYS A 419 -11.64 31.98 -3.86
CA LYS A 419 -12.09 33.03 -2.94
C LYS A 419 -11.33 32.94 -1.62
N ASP A 420 -10.86 34.08 -1.12
CA ASP A 420 -10.34 34.19 0.25
C ASP A 420 -11.54 34.34 1.20
N LEU A 421 -11.78 33.35 2.06
CA LEU A 421 -12.94 33.31 2.96
C LEU A 421 -12.78 34.22 4.19
N LYS A 422 -11.55 34.65 4.50
CA LYS A 422 -11.26 35.56 5.61
C LYS A 422 -10.42 36.74 5.14
N ALA A 423 -11.04 37.68 4.44
CA ALA A 423 -10.43 38.98 4.17
C ALA A 423 -10.38 39.93 5.40
N GLU A 424 -11.05 39.61 6.53
CA GLU A 424 -11.15 40.55 7.67
C GLU A 424 -10.70 40.03 9.05
N ALA A 425 -10.27 38.77 9.18
CA ALA A 425 -9.51 38.32 10.35
C ALA A 425 -8.08 38.01 9.91
N SER A 426 -7.33 39.05 9.57
CA SER A 426 -5.91 38.90 9.26
C SER A 426 -5.22 38.36 10.51
N VAL A 427 -4.93 37.06 10.53
CA VAL A 427 -3.91 36.51 11.41
C VAL A 427 -2.58 37.14 10.95
N ARG A 428 -2.24 38.28 11.55
CA ARG A 428 -1.03 39.02 11.22
C ARG A 428 0.14 38.35 11.92
N VAL A 429 1.22 38.14 11.18
CA VAL A 429 2.51 37.88 11.82
C VAL A 429 2.88 39.09 12.67
N PRO A 430 3.65 38.93 13.75
CA PRO A 430 4.00 40.05 14.60
C PRO A 430 4.72 41.12 13.78
N GLU A 431 4.35 42.38 13.98
CA GLU A 431 4.85 43.51 13.17
C GLU A 431 6.37 43.69 13.27
N TYR A 432 6.96 43.17 14.35
CA TYR A 432 8.41 43.19 14.59
C TYR A 432 9.19 42.09 13.84
N TRP A 433 8.53 41.23 13.07
CA TRP A 433 9.22 40.20 12.26
C TRP A 433 9.96 40.84 11.08
N GLU A 434 11.19 40.39 10.87
CA GLU A 434 12.01 40.82 9.72
C GLU A 434 11.38 40.31 8.41
N PHE A 435 11.72 40.92 7.27
CA PHE A 435 11.22 40.43 5.98
C PHE A 435 11.78 39.03 5.66
N GLN A 436 10.93 38.14 5.16
CA GLN A 436 11.38 36.82 4.72
C GLN A 436 12.30 36.98 3.49
N PRO A 437 13.57 36.56 3.56
CA PRO A 437 14.49 36.67 2.44
C PRO A 437 14.03 35.80 1.26
N GLN A 438 14.39 36.22 0.04
CA GLN A 438 14.09 35.51 -1.20
C GLN A 438 15.37 34.97 -1.86
N ASP A 439 15.26 33.87 -2.59
CA ASP A 439 16.33 33.33 -3.43
C ASP A 439 16.51 34.17 -4.72
N THR A 440 17.48 33.78 -5.53
CA THR A 440 17.81 34.47 -6.80
C THR A 440 16.67 34.44 -7.83
N ASN A 441 15.64 33.63 -7.63
CA ASN A 441 14.45 33.54 -8.47
C ASN A 441 13.24 34.28 -7.86
N GLY A 442 13.43 35.04 -6.79
CA GLY A 442 12.36 35.76 -6.10
C GLY A 442 11.43 34.85 -5.29
N LYS A 443 11.86 33.64 -4.95
CA LYS A 443 11.10 32.71 -4.09
C LYS A 443 11.57 32.85 -2.65
N GLU A 444 10.62 33.00 -1.72
CA GLU A 444 10.94 33.05 -0.28
C GLU A 444 11.73 31.81 0.18
N LEU A 445 12.80 32.06 0.94
CA LEU A 445 13.58 31.00 1.55
C LEU A 445 12.71 30.27 2.58
N ALA A 446 12.77 28.93 2.56
CA ALA A 446 11.98 28.10 3.47
C ALA A 446 12.36 28.28 4.95
N VAL A 447 13.61 28.69 5.22
CA VAL A 447 14.17 28.87 6.56
C VAL A 447 14.87 30.23 6.61
N HIS A 448 14.48 31.07 7.56
CA HIS A 448 15.19 32.30 7.91
C HIS A 448 15.49 32.28 9.41
N LEU A 449 16.77 32.30 9.77
CA LEU A 449 17.18 32.34 11.17
C LEU A 449 17.36 33.79 11.58
N VAL A 450 16.54 34.24 12.54
CA VAL A 450 16.61 35.59 13.12
C VAL A 450 17.20 35.48 14.52
N ARG A 451 18.31 36.17 14.77
CA ARG A 451 18.91 36.21 16.12
C ARG A 451 18.13 37.20 16.98
N LEU A 452 17.62 36.71 18.11
CA LEU A 452 16.95 37.54 19.11
C LEU A 452 17.97 38.15 20.06
N TYR A 453 17.85 39.46 20.28
CA TYR A 453 18.73 40.20 21.19
C TYR A 453 17.96 40.64 22.44
N PRO A 454 18.48 40.40 23.66
CA PRO A 454 17.76 40.68 24.89
C PRO A 454 17.46 42.18 25.12
N ASN A 455 18.25 43.06 24.50
CA ASN A 455 18.13 44.51 24.66
C ASN A 455 17.45 45.20 23.47
N ASP A 456 17.08 44.45 22.43
CA ASP A 456 16.42 45.02 21.26
C ASP A 456 14.92 45.20 21.54
N PRO A 457 14.34 46.40 21.35
CA PRO A 457 12.92 46.65 21.60
C PRO A 457 11.96 45.68 20.90
N ASN A 458 12.35 45.15 19.74
CA ASN A 458 11.57 44.22 18.92
C ASN A 458 11.73 42.76 19.35
N HIS A 459 12.77 42.42 20.12
CA HIS A 459 13.10 41.05 20.49
C HIS A 459 13.03 40.77 21.99
N LYS A 460 13.16 41.80 22.84
CA LYS A 460 13.35 41.67 24.29
C LYS A 460 12.25 40.84 24.97
N ASP A 461 11.00 41.01 24.57
CA ASP A 461 9.86 40.36 25.22
C ASP A 461 9.79 38.88 24.82
N GLU A 462 10.01 38.58 23.55
CA GLU A 462 10.11 37.22 23.00
C GLU A 462 11.32 36.48 23.60
N TYR A 463 12.49 37.13 23.59
CA TYR A 463 13.71 36.61 24.20
C TYR A 463 13.49 36.27 25.67
N LYS A 464 12.93 37.21 26.44
CA LYS A 464 12.68 37.04 27.87
C LYS A 464 11.72 35.87 28.10
N ASN A 465 10.63 35.80 27.34
CA ASN A 465 9.66 34.71 27.46
C ASN A 465 10.31 33.33 27.26
N ILE A 466 11.13 33.17 26.22
CA ILE A 466 11.83 31.90 25.94
C ILE A 466 12.87 31.60 27.02
N SER A 467 13.65 32.60 27.41
CA SER A 467 14.68 32.47 28.45
C SER A 467 14.08 32.07 29.80
N ASP A 468 12.98 32.69 30.21
CA ASP A 468 12.28 32.38 31.47
C ASP A 468 11.78 30.93 31.46
N HIS A 469 11.14 30.47 30.38
CA HIS A 469 10.66 29.09 30.26
C HIS A 469 11.82 28.08 30.23
N PHE A 470 12.94 28.44 29.59
CA PHE A 470 14.13 27.60 29.55
C PHE A 470 14.70 27.42 30.95
N GLN A 471 14.89 28.51 31.68
CA GLN A 471 15.46 28.50 33.04
C GLN A 471 14.58 27.78 34.07
N GLN A 472 13.28 27.60 33.81
CA GLN A 472 12.41 26.77 34.65
C GLN A 472 12.74 25.28 34.57
N THR A 473 13.33 24.82 33.46
CA THR A 473 13.53 23.38 33.17
C THR A 473 14.99 23.00 32.92
N ALA A 474 15.87 23.99 32.72
CA ALA A 474 17.27 23.81 32.38
C ALA A 474 18.14 24.84 33.12
N PHE A 475 19.38 24.46 33.45
CA PHE A 475 20.30 25.26 34.28
C PHE A 475 21.51 25.82 33.51
N GLN A 476 21.54 25.63 32.20
CA GLN A 476 22.63 26.07 31.33
C GLN A 476 22.57 27.56 31.04
N GLN A 477 23.73 28.17 30.77
CA GLN A 477 23.82 29.57 30.34
C GLN A 477 23.51 29.70 28.84
N ILE A 478 22.51 30.51 28.52
CA ILE A 478 22.13 30.87 27.14
C ILE A 478 23.17 31.82 26.55
N LEU A 479 23.76 31.45 25.41
CA LEU A 479 24.61 32.33 24.61
C LEU A 479 23.76 33.16 23.63
N HIS A 480 23.01 32.47 22.77
CA HIS A 480 22.20 33.08 21.71
C HIS A 480 20.84 32.39 21.61
N ILE A 481 19.82 33.15 21.22
CA ILE A 481 18.52 32.62 20.82
C ILE A 481 18.31 32.96 19.35
N HIS A 482 18.07 31.96 18.51
CA HIS A 482 17.67 32.18 17.12
C HIS A 482 16.25 31.69 16.89
N ARG A 483 15.38 32.57 16.40
CA ARG A 483 14.04 32.24 15.91
C ARG A 483 14.13 31.67 14.50
N ILE A 484 13.48 30.53 14.25
CA ILE A 484 13.20 30.11 12.88
C ILE A 484 11.95 30.85 12.41
N GLN A 485 12.15 31.81 11.51
CA GLN A 485 11.09 32.60 10.95
C GLN A 485 10.57 31.99 9.65
N ASN A 486 9.26 31.74 9.63
CA ASN A 486 8.52 31.37 8.43
C ASN A 486 7.08 31.90 8.55
N PRO A 487 6.75 33.05 7.92
CA PRO A 487 5.43 33.69 8.06
C PRO A 487 4.26 32.79 7.66
N SER A 488 4.43 32.00 6.60
CA SER A 488 3.41 31.10 6.09
C SER A 488 3.11 29.95 7.04
N LEU A 489 4.14 29.36 7.65
CA LEU A 489 3.95 28.31 8.66
C LEU A 489 3.38 28.88 9.97
N PHE A 490 3.81 30.08 10.36
CA PHE A 490 3.33 30.73 11.59
C PHE A 490 1.84 31.08 11.52
N LYS A 491 1.37 31.60 10.38
CA LYS A 491 -0.06 31.85 10.15
C LYS A 491 -0.89 30.57 10.25
N GLN A 492 -0.40 29.47 9.69
CA GLN A 492 -1.05 28.16 9.79
C GLN A 492 -1.12 27.66 11.24
N TYR A 493 -0.03 27.81 12.01
CA TYR A 493 0.00 27.50 13.43
C TYR A 493 -1.05 28.33 14.20
N LEU A 494 -1.12 29.65 13.99
CA LEU A 494 -2.06 30.52 14.68
C LEU A 494 -3.53 30.16 14.38
N MET A 495 -3.84 29.82 13.12
CA MET A 495 -5.18 29.33 12.75
C MET A 495 -5.51 28.01 13.44
N LYS A 496 -4.55 27.07 13.48
CA LYS A 496 -4.74 25.78 14.16
C LYS A 496 -4.94 25.96 15.66
N LYS A 497 -4.09 26.77 16.29
CA LYS A 497 -4.18 27.10 17.72
C LYS A 497 -5.54 27.67 18.06
N GLN A 498 -5.99 28.69 17.31
CA GLN A 498 -7.33 29.25 17.50
C GLN A 498 -8.41 28.17 17.44
N SER A 499 -8.39 27.31 16.42
CA SER A 499 -9.37 26.24 16.25
C SER A 499 -9.36 25.19 17.37
N LEU A 500 -8.20 24.90 17.95
CA LEU A 500 -8.05 23.95 19.07
C LEU A 500 -8.45 24.59 20.40
N ASP A 501 -8.06 25.84 20.63
CA ASP A 501 -8.37 26.60 21.83
C ASP A 501 -9.88 26.80 21.97
N GLU A 502 -10.59 27.03 20.86
CA GLU A 502 -12.07 27.08 20.81
C GLU A 502 -12.73 25.75 21.22
N LYS A 503 -12.08 24.61 20.95
CA LYS A 503 -12.64 23.27 21.22
C LYS A 503 -12.33 22.76 22.62
N SER A 504 -11.15 23.07 23.16
CA SER A 504 -10.62 22.38 24.35
C SER A 504 -9.87 23.29 25.32
N GLY A 505 -9.87 24.60 25.10
CA GLY A 505 -9.04 25.55 25.86
C GLY A 505 -7.57 25.52 25.42
N SER A 506 -6.71 26.30 26.09
CA SER A 506 -5.29 26.40 25.72
C SER A 506 -4.59 25.05 25.82
N ASN A 507 -4.16 24.51 24.67
CA ASN A 507 -3.48 23.22 24.58
C ASN A 507 -1.96 23.35 24.34
N GLU A 508 -1.43 24.57 24.40
CA GLU A 508 -0.03 24.83 24.10
C GLU A 508 0.91 24.48 25.26
N LYS A 509 2.05 23.84 24.95
CA LYS A 509 3.12 23.51 25.91
C LYS A 509 4.48 23.91 25.38
N PHE A 510 5.36 24.37 26.30
CA PHE A 510 6.77 24.60 26.04
C PHE A 510 7.58 23.34 26.38
N LEU A 511 8.27 22.76 25.41
CA LEU A 511 9.20 21.65 25.63
C LEU A 511 10.60 22.00 25.14
N PHE A 512 11.62 21.61 25.91
CA PHE A 512 13.02 21.80 25.57
C PHE A 512 13.73 20.45 25.34
N HIS A 513 14.49 20.31 24.26
CA HIS A 513 15.29 19.10 24.01
C HIS A 513 16.65 19.40 23.39
N GLY A 514 17.69 18.63 23.75
CA GLY A 514 19.02 18.74 23.17
C GLY A 514 19.17 18.02 21.83
N THR A 515 19.97 18.58 20.92
CA THR A 515 20.42 17.92 19.69
C THR A 515 21.89 18.22 19.38
N ARG A 516 22.41 17.54 18.34
CA ARG A 516 23.71 17.86 17.74
C ARG A 516 23.60 18.96 16.69
N GLY A 517 24.59 19.86 16.66
CA GLY A 517 24.69 20.98 15.71
C GLY A 517 24.64 20.58 14.22
N ASP A 518 25.14 19.40 13.88
CA ASP A 518 25.12 18.87 12.50
C ASP A 518 23.71 18.47 12.02
N LYS A 519 22.73 18.36 12.93
CA LYS A 519 21.32 18.05 12.59
C LYS A 519 20.44 19.29 12.47
N LEU A 520 20.96 20.48 12.76
CA LEU A 520 20.17 21.72 12.74
C LEU A 520 19.63 22.04 11.34
N SER A 521 20.43 21.87 10.29
CA SER A 521 19.97 22.16 8.91
C SER A 521 18.80 21.27 8.50
N GLU A 522 18.85 19.98 8.87
CA GLU A 522 17.82 19.01 8.57
C GLU A 522 16.54 19.31 9.36
N ILE A 523 16.66 19.61 10.65
CA ILE A 523 15.52 19.96 11.51
C ILE A 523 14.83 21.24 11.01
N ASN A 524 15.61 22.25 10.64
CA ASN A 524 15.06 23.52 10.16
C ASN A 524 14.29 23.33 8.85
N LYS A 525 14.73 22.44 7.97
CA LYS A 525 14.09 22.20 6.65
C LYS A 525 12.94 21.21 6.71
N HIS A 526 13.04 20.18 7.54
CA HIS A 526 12.16 19.01 7.50
C HIS A 526 11.35 18.80 8.79
N GLY A 527 11.53 19.66 9.78
CA GLY A 527 10.90 19.55 11.09
C GLY A 527 11.63 18.59 12.02
N LEU A 528 11.15 18.52 13.27
CA LEU A 528 11.75 17.69 14.30
C LEU A 528 11.48 16.19 14.05
N ASN A 529 12.55 15.40 14.04
CA ASN A 529 12.46 13.94 14.08
C ASN A 529 13.00 13.44 15.44
N ARG A 530 12.22 12.58 16.11
CA ARG A 530 12.57 11.98 17.41
C ARG A 530 13.94 11.28 17.42
N SER A 531 14.40 10.76 16.27
CA SER A 531 15.73 10.14 16.15
C SER A 531 16.90 11.13 16.32
N TYR A 532 16.61 12.44 16.30
CA TYR A 532 17.60 13.49 16.54
C TYR A 532 17.65 13.93 18.01
N ALA A 533 16.75 13.43 18.86
CA ALA A 533 16.76 13.65 20.30
C ALA A 533 17.61 12.57 20.99
N GLY A 534 18.45 12.97 21.95
CA GLY A 534 19.10 12.04 22.88
C GLY A 534 20.25 11.17 22.34
N ASN A 535 20.77 11.43 21.14
CA ASN A 535 21.76 10.57 20.49
C ASN A 535 23.22 10.73 21.00
N THR A 536 23.41 10.94 22.30
CA THR A 536 24.74 11.03 22.93
C THR A 536 24.81 10.20 24.22
N ASN A 537 25.56 9.10 24.13
CA ASN A 537 26.26 8.47 25.27
C ASN A 537 27.22 9.50 25.91
N GLY A 538 26.71 10.37 26.77
CA GLY A 538 27.52 11.10 27.76
C GLY A 538 28.47 12.22 27.29
N ASN A 539 28.57 12.53 25.99
CA ASN A 539 29.37 13.67 25.53
C ASN A 539 28.48 14.86 25.12
N VAL A 540 28.59 15.94 25.89
CA VAL A 540 27.72 17.12 25.85
C VAL A 540 28.28 18.19 24.91
N LEU A 541 27.62 18.38 23.78
CA LEU A 541 27.57 19.63 23.01
C LEU A 541 26.09 19.79 22.61
N GLN A 542 25.35 20.63 23.33
CA GLN A 542 23.89 20.72 23.22
C GLN A 542 23.46 22.06 22.62
N THR A 543 22.89 22.02 21.42
CA THR A 543 21.91 23.02 20.99
C THR A 543 20.56 22.56 21.49
N ILE A 544 19.85 23.41 22.25
CA ILE A 544 18.53 23.06 22.81
C ILE A 544 17.44 23.75 21.99
N PHE A 545 16.43 22.98 21.63
CA PHE A 545 15.27 23.48 20.91
C PHE A 545 14.08 23.64 21.81
N THR A 546 13.28 24.67 21.56
CA THR A 546 11.87 24.68 21.97
C THR A 546 10.99 24.07 20.89
N SER A 547 10.24 23.03 21.24
CA SER A 547 9.15 22.54 20.41
C SER A 547 7.81 22.74 21.12
N HIS A 548 6.88 23.39 20.44
CA HIS A 548 5.48 23.40 20.81
C HIS A 548 4.90 22.04 20.39
N ALA A 549 4.75 21.12 21.34
CA ALA A 549 4.34 19.74 21.06
C ALA A 549 2.82 19.59 21.03
N GLU A 550 2.30 19.53 19.81
CA GLU A 550 1.45 18.44 19.28
C GLU A 550 1.02 18.89 17.88
N MET A 551 1.90 18.79 16.86
CA MET A 551 1.52 18.66 15.44
C MET A 551 2.76 18.64 14.53
N LYS A 552 2.91 17.56 13.78
CA LYS A 552 4.00 17.28 12.83
C LYS A 552 4.03 18.19 11.58
N SER A 553 3.78 19.48 11.70
CA SER A 553 4.03 20.40 10.57
C SER A 553 4.21 21.88 10.87
N HIS A 554 3.92 22.40 12.06
CA HIS A 554 3.92 23.86 12.26
C HIS A 554 4.40 24.21 13.66
N ILE A 555 5.72 24.31 13.81
CA ILE A 555 6.39 24.63 15.08
C ILE A 555 7.17 25.93 14.87
N THR A 556 6.93 26.93 15.72
CA THR A 556 7.91 28.00 15.92
C THR A 556 9.04 27.40 16.75
N ILE A 557 10.16 27.11 16.10
CA ILE A 557 11.34 26.49 16.71
C ILE A 557 12.33 27.61 17.03
N TYR A 558 12.88 27.59 18.24
CA TYR A 558 14.01 28.44 18.61
C TYR A 558 15.25 27.60 18.89
N HIS A 559 16.42 28.11 18.53
CA HIS A 559 17.72 27.51 18.83
C HIS A 559 18.38 28.23 20.00
N LEU A 560 18.83 27.48 21.00
CA LEU A 560 19.63 27.96 22.14
C LEU A 560 21.05 27.37 22.05
N ASP A 561 22.06 28.24 21.98
CA ASP A 561 23.48 27.85 22.04
C ASP A 561 24.01 27.96 23.49
N ASN A 562 24.75 26.94 23.99
CA ASN A 562 25.28 26.87 25.36
C ASN A 562 26.76 26.45 25.41
N TYR A 563 27.49 26.78 26.50
CA TYR A 563 28.89 26.35 26.75
C TYR A 563 28.96 25.27 27.84
N VAL A 564 29.88 24.30 27.71
CA VAL A 564 30.29 23.41 28.83
C VAL A 564 31.82 23.30 28.84
N THR A 565 32.45 23.77 29.92
CA THR A 565 33.85 23.43 30.23
C THR A 565 33.91 22.04 30.84
N ASN A 566 34.85 21.25 30.34
CA ASN A 566 35.12 19.87 30.68
C ASN A 566 35.51 19.71 32.16
N THR A 567 34.62 19.19 33.02
CA THR A 567 34.99 18.67 34.36
C THR A 567 34.12 17.46 34.75
N SER A 568 34.78 16.29 34.78
CA SER A 568 34.55 15.11 35.64
C SER A 568 33.13 14.58 35.91
N LEU A 569 32.89 13.34 35.47
CA LEU A 569 31.93 12.34 36.01
C LEU A 569 31.94 12.28 37.58
N PRO A 570 30.86 11.88 38.29
CA PRO A 570 30.12 10.64 38.04
C PRO A 570 28.58 10.68 38.24
N TRP A 571 28.02 9.51 37.92
CA TRP A 571 26.64 9.03 37.88
C TRP A 571 25.81 9.08 39.20
N GLU A 572 24.47 9.14 39.00
CA GLU A 572 23.32 8.82 39.88
C GLU A 572 22.92 9.80 41.01
N PRO A 573 21.59 10.02 41.25
CA PRO A 573 20.75 9.01 41.88
C PRO A 573 19.31 8.83 41.36
N ARG A 574 18.82 7.62 41.61
CA ARG A 574 17.42 7.18 41.66
C ARG A 574 16.55 8.07 42.54
N CYS A 575 15.27 8.24 42.17
CA CYS A 575 14.18 8.41 43.14
C CYS A 575 12.98 7.53 42.74
N HIS A 576 12.65 6.61 43.63
CA HIS A 576 11.42 5.82 43.68
C HIS A 576 10.25 6.68 44.18
N GLU A 577 9.06 6.30 43.69
CA GLU A 577 7.76 6.32 44.35
C GLU A 577 6.97 7.62 44.61
N SER A 578 5.73 7.54 44.12
CA SER A 578 4.53 8.33 44.43
C SER A 578 4.45 9.73 43.83
N GLY A 579 3.76 9.81 42.70
CA GLY A 579 3.34 11.07 42.10
C GLY A 579 3.00 10.90 40.65
N ARG A 580 1.72 10.71 40.35
CA ARG A 580 1.18 10.87 39.00
C ARG A 580 1.77 12.13 38.37
N ARG A 581 2.38 12.03 37.19
CA ARG A 581 2.32 13.05 36.13
C ARG A 581 2.83 12.48 34.82
N VAL A 582 1.97 12.64 33.82
CA VAL A 582 2.08 12.21 32.44
C VAL A 582 3.22 13.00 31.78
N VAL A 583 4.16 12.27 31.17
CA VAL A 583 5.16 12.79 30.23
C VAL A 583 4.72 12.33 28.85
N LEU A 584 4.36 13.26 27.96
CA LEU A 584 4.08 13.00 26.54
C LEU A 584 4.75 14.14 25.77
N LEU A 585 5.79 13.83 25.00
CA LEU A 585 5.80 13.28 23.62
C LEU A 585 5.48 14.34 22.57
#